data_AF-A0A8S3KNH6-F1
#
_entry.id   AF-A0A8S3KNH6-F1
#
_cell.length_a   1.000
_cell.length_b   1.000
_cell.length_c   1.000
_cell.angle_alpha   90.00
_cell.angle_beta   90.00
_cell.angle_gamma   90.00
#
_symmetry.space_group_name_H-M   'P 1'
#
loop_
_entity.id
_entity.type
_entity.pdbx_description
1 polymer ?
#
loop_
_entity_poly.entity_id
_entity_poly.type
_entity_poly.pdbx_seq_one_letter_code
_entity_poly.pdbx_strand_id
1 'polypeptide(L)'
;HDNQDSSDEDEEIPREEPFDEKPKTNIGETPVVDNKCQYFMGKDYANSYEKDFEFIEKFDEDYLDRKSVPRMPWHDEALVVTGEAARDCARHFIQRWNIHK
;
A
#
# COMPACT_ATOMS: atom_id res chain seq x y z
N HIS A 1 54.43 12.63 2.68
CA HIS A 1 54.19 13.76 3.59
C HIS A 1 53.78 14.90 2.68
N ASP A 2 52.50 15.11 2.37
CA ASP A 2 51.32 14.88 3.20
C ASP A 2 50.10 14.58 2.31
N ASN A 3 49.47 13.43 2.54
CA ASN A 3 48.09 13.21 2.14
C ASN A 3 47.24 13.95 3.17
N GLN A 4 46.55 15.01 2.76
CA GLN A 4 45.51 15.62 3.59
C GLN A 4 44.30 14.70 3.54
N ASP A 5 44.21 13.86 4.57
CA ASP A 5 43.08 13.04 4.92
C ASP A 5 41.95 13.98 5.37
N SER A 6 40.92 14.15 4.53
CA SER A 6 39.70 14.84 4.92
C SER A 6 38.93 13.89 5.82
N SER A 7 39.00 14.13 7.13
CA SER A 7 38.10 13.51 8.10
C SER A 7 36.69 14.04 7.81
N ASP A 8 35.95 13.31 6.99
CA ASP A 8 34.51 13.44 6.89
C ASP A 8 33.95 13.07 8.27
N GLU A 9 33.52 14.08 9.02
CA GLU A 9 32.77 13.85 10.23
C GLU A 9 31.41 13.27 9.82
N ASP A 10 31.24 11.97 10.07
CA ASP A 10 29.97 11.28 9.94
C ASP A 10 28.95 11.97 10.87
N GLU A 11 28.12 12.86 10.31
CA GLU A 11 26.95 13.40 11.01
C GLU A 11 26.06 12.21 11.39
N GLU A 12 26.08 11.87 12.68
CA GLU A 12 25.28 10.78 13.25
C GLU A 12 23.80 11.15 13.14
N ILE A 13 23.14 10.64 12.09
CA ILE A 13 21.71 10.82 11.85
C ILE A 13 20.96 10.30 13.08
N PRO A 14 20.16 11.14 13.78
CA PRO A 14 19.40 10.69 14.94
C PRO A 14 18.50 9.52 14.55
N ARG A 15 18.61 8.41 15.27
CA ARG A 15 17.70 7.27 15.13
C ARG A 15 16.29 7.75 15.47
N GLU A 16 15.42 7.82 14.47
CA GLU A 16 14.00 8.08 14.68
C GLU A 16 13.43 7.03 15.63
N GLU A 17 12.88 7.48 16.75
CA GLU A 17 12.14 6.64 17.68
C GLU A 17 10.98 5.96 16.95
N PRO A 18 10.62 4.69 17.27
CA PRO A 18 9.50 4.02 16.63
C PRO A 18 8.23 4.87 16.80
N PHE A 19 7.65 5.28 15.68
CA PHE A 19 6.41 6.05 15.66
C PHE A 19 5.23 5.14 16.03
N ASP A 20 5.08 4.87 17.33
CA ASP A 20 3.96 4.13 17.92
C ASP A 20 2.80 5.06 18.31
N GLU A 21 2.66 6.22 17.66
CA GLU A 21 1.47 7.04 17.77
C GLU A 21 0.49 6.69 16.65
N LYS A 22 -0.56 5.94 17.00
CA LYS A 22 -1.76 5.83 16.17
C LYS A 22 -2.20 7.25 15.80
N PRO A 23 -2.34 7.57 14.50
CA PRO A 23 -2.64 8.94 14.08
C PRO A 23 -3.97 9.37 14.68
N LYS A 24 -3.93 10.43 15.49
CA LYS A 24 -5.14 11.13 15.96
C LYS A 24 -5.71 11.89 14.77
N THR A 25 -6.61 11.25 14.02
CA THR A 25 -7.33 11.89 12.93
C THR A 25 -8.29 12.94 13.50
N ASN A 26 -7.94 14.22 13.35
CA ASN A 26 -8.87 15.34 13.50
C ASN A 26 -9.62 15.56 12.19
N ILE A 27 -10.48 14.62 11.80
CA ILE A 27 -11.33 14.79 10.62
C ILE A 27 -12.75 14.42 11.04
N GLY A 28 -13.64 15.41 11.03
CA GLY A 28 -15.09 15.27 11.25
C GLY A 28 -15.80 14.55 10.10
N GLU A 29 -15.17 13.56 9.49
CA GLU A 29 -15.80 12.61 8.60
C GLU A 29 -15.80 11.29 9.34
N THR A 30 -16.99 10.85 9.74
CA THR A 30 -17.17 9.51 10.30
C THR A 30 -16.48 8.51 9.37
N PRO A 31 -15.62 7.61 9.87
CA PRO A 31 -15.06 6.55 9.03
C PRO A 31 -16.23 5.87 8.33
N VAL A 32 -16.13 5.66 7.02
CA VAL A 32 -17.16 4.96 6.24
C VAL A 32 -17.26 3.56 6.82
N VAL A 33 -18.13 3.40 7.83
CA VAL A 33 -18.47 2.09 8.38
C VAL A 33 -19.26 1.44 7.27
N ASP A 34 -18.67 0.45 6.62
CA ASP A 34 -19.33 -0.39 5.62
C ASP A 34 -20.41 -1.24 6.30
N ASN A 35 -21.48 -0.55 6.72
CA ASN A 35 -22.62 -1.11 7.40
C ASN A 35 -23.35 -1.99 6.39
N LYS A 36 -23.04 -3.30 6.45
CA LYS A 36 -23.58 -4.39 5.62
C LYS A 36 -22.79 -4.72 4.35
N CYS A 37 -21.47 -4.51 4.32
CA CYS A 37 -20.62 -5.10 3.26
C CYS A 37 -21.04 -4.63 1.84
N GLN A 38 -21.49 -3.38 1.72
CA GLN A 38 -22.04 -2.83 0.49
C GLN A 38 -20.94 -2.45 -0.52
N TYR A 39 -19.75 -2.12 -0.03
CA TYR A 39 -18.66 -1.61 -0.85
C TYR A 39 -17.43 -2.52 -0.86
N PHE A 40 -17.09 -3.14 0.27
CA PHE A 40 -15.89 -3.97 0.39
C PHE A 40 -16.30 -5.33 0.94
N MET A 41 -16.34 -6.37 0.10
CA MET A 41 -16.81 -7.70 0.48
C MET A 41 -15.70 -8.65 0.89
N GLY A 42 -15.91 -9.39 1.97
CA GLY A 42 -14.97 -10.41 2.44
C GLY A 42 -13.56 -9.84 2.61
N LYS A 43 -12.61 -10.41 1.87
CA LYS A 43 -11.20 -10.00 1.90
C LYS A 43 -10.95 -8.59 1.35
N ASP A 44 -11.88 -7.99 0.60
CA ASP A 44 -11.74 -6.61 0.12
C ASP A 44 -11.82 -5.59 1.28
N TYR A 45 -12.39 -5.97 2.43
CA TYR A 45 -12.29 -5.19 3.66
C TYR A 45 -10.95 -5.49 4.34
N ALA A 46 -9.94 -4.71 3.95
CA ALA A 46 -8.56 -4.94 4.36
C ALA A 46 -7.96 -3.79 5.18
N ASN A 47 -7.05 -4.17 6.07
CA ASN A 47 -6.17 -3.26 6.80
C ASN A 47 -4.78 -3.92 6.90
N SER A 48 -3.91 -3.65 5.93
CA SER A 48 -2.58 -4.28 5.84
C SER A 48 -1.63 -3.92 6.98
N TYR A 49 -1.92 -2.85 7.74
CA TYR A 49 -1.16 -2.52 8.95
C TYR A 49 -1.54 -3.45 10.10
N GLU A 50 -2.84 -3.74 10.25
CA GLU A 50 -3.33 -4.62 11.32
C GLU A 50 -3.09 -6.10 11.00
N LYS A 51 -3.34 -6.52 9.74
CA LYS A 51 -3.20 -7.92 9.33
C LYS A 51 -3.11 -8.09 7.81
N ASP A 52 -2.18 -8.95 7.38
CA ASP A 52 -2.06 -9.37 5.97
C ASP A 52 -3.13 -10.40 5.57
N PHE A 53 -3.29 -10.63 4.27
CA PHE A 53 -4.30 -11.55 3.73
C PHE A 53 -4.04 -13.00 4.15
N GLU A 54 -5.06 -13.63 4.73
CA GLU A 54 -5.04 -15.05 5.10
C GLU A 54 -6.20 -15.81 4.47
N PHE A 55 -6.00 -17.10 4.19
CA PHE A 55 -7.02 -18.01 3.65
C PHE A 55 -7.69 -17.47 2.37
N ILE A 56 -6.87 -17.17 1.35
CA ILE A 56 -7.31 -16.55 0.08
C ILE A 56 -8.39 -17.40 -0.64
N GLU A 57 -8.42 -18.71 -0.41
CA GLU A 57 -9.46 -19.60 -0.96
C GLU A 57 -10.88 -19.24 -0.51
N LYS A 58 -11.02 -18.59 0.66
CA LYS A 58 -12.28 -18.11 1.24
C LYS A 58 -12.40 -16.60 1.02
N PHE A 59 -12.47 -16.19 -0.24
CA PHE A 59 -12.41 -14.79 -0.66
C PHE A 59 -13.60 -13.94 -0.18
N ASP A 60 -14.75 -14.58 0.06
CA ASP A 60 -16.00 -13.95 0.49
C ASP A 60 -16.14 -13.81 2.02
N GLU A 61 -15.27 -14.48 2.80
CA GLU A 61 -15.27 -14.40 4.25
C GLU A 61 -14.37 -13.26 4.75
N ASP A 62 -14.92 -12.43 5.65
CA ASP A 62 -14.14 -11.42 6.37
C ASP A 62 -13.04 -12.08 7.20
N TYR A 63 -11.85 -11.49 7.17
CA TYR A 63 -10.73 -11.88 8.04
C TYR A 63 -10.47 -10.89 9.17
N LEU A 64 -11.16 -9.74 9.15
CA LEU A 64 -11.13 -8.68 10.13
C LEU A 64 -12.53 -8.45 10.70
N ASP A 65 -12.63 -8.19 12.00
CA ASP A 65 -13.88 -7.75 12.61
C ASP A 65 -14.12 -6.27 12.30
N ARG A 66 -15.09 -6.00 11.41
CA ARG A 66 -15.44 -4.65 10.94
C ARG A 66 -15.91 -3.70 12.03
N LYS A 67 -16.36 -4.22 13.18
CA LYS A 67 -16.81 -3.40 14.31
C LYS A 67 -15.67 -2.83 15.14
N SER A 68 -14.53 -3.52 15.15
CA SER A 68 -13.38 -3.16 15.97
C SER A 68 -12.23 -2.60 15.14
N VAL A 69 -12.02 -3.12 13.93
CA VAL A 69 -10.94 -2.70 13.04
C VAL A 69 -11.52 -1.97 11.82
N PRO A 70 -11.27 -0.66 11.67
CA PRO A 70 -11.60 0.04 10.42
C PRO A 70 -10.69 -0.46 9.30
N ARG A 71 -11.20 -0.49 8.06
CA ARG A 71 -10.36 -0.70 6.88
C ARG A 71 -9.32 0.41 6.73
N MET A 72 -8.21 0.10 6.08
CA MET A 72 -7.30 1.14 5.59
C MET A 72 -7.86 1.72 4.29
N PRO A 73 -7.95 3.06 4.16
CA PRO A 73 -8.27 3.68 2.88
C PRO A 73 -7.16 3.39 1.86
N TRP A 74 -7.54 3.30 0.59
CA TRP A 74 -6.61 3.20 -0.54
C TRP A 74 -6.77 4.45 -1.39
N HIS A 75 -5.68 5.16 -1.62
CA HIS A 75 -5.64 6.35 -2.47
C HIS A 75 -4.62 6.13 -3.57
N ASP A 76 -5.06 6.19 -4.82
CA ASP A 76 -4.24 5.90 -5.99
C ASP A 76 -4.76 6.69 -7.20
N GLU A 77 -3.87 6.96 -8.15
CA GLU A 77 -4.18 7.65 -9.40
C GLU A 77 -3.93 6.72 -10.58
N ALA A 78 -4.93 6.59 -11.46
CA ALA A 78 -4.82 5.78 -12.66
C ALA A 78 -5.22 6.58 -13.90
N LEU A 79 -4.62 6.24 -15.03
CA LEU A 79 -4.94 6.82 -16.33
C LEU A 79 -5.21 5.73 -17.36
N VAL A 80 -5.99 6.08 -18.39
CA VAL A 80 -6.28 5.21 -19.52
C VAL A 80 -5.72 5.86 -20.79
N VAL A 81 -4.88 5.11 -21.51
CA VAL A 81 -4.38 5.50 -22.84
C VAL A 81 -5.07 4.68 -23.93
N THR A 82 -5.27 5.29 -25.09
CA THR A 82 -5.88 4.65 -26.26
C THR A 82 -4.98 4.75 -27.48
N GLY A 83 -5.25 3.95 -28.51
CA GLY A 83 -4.54 4.05 -29.78
C GLY A 83 -3.08 3.58 -29.69
N GLU A 84 -2.17 4.37 -30.23
CA GLU A 84 -0.76 3.95 -30.37
C GLU A 84 -0.08 3.72 -29.02
N ALA A 85 -0.34 4.59 -28.05
CA ALA A 85 0.20 4.46 -26.69
C ALA A 85 -0.25 3.15 -26.01
N ALA A 86 -1.50 2.73 -26.23
CA ALA A 86 -1.98 1.44 -25.72
C ALA A 86 -1.25 0.24 -26.37
N ARG A 87 -0.88 0.35 -27.66
CA ARG A 87 -0.08 -0.68 -28.35
C ARG A 87 1.33 -0.78 -27.79
N ASP A 88 1.90 0.32 -27.32
CA ASP A 88 3.21 0.32 -26.67
C ASP A 88 3.15 -0.38 -25.31
N CYS A 89 2.11 -0.13 -24.50
CA CYS A 89 1.85 -0.90 -23.27
C CYS A 89 1.70 -2.41 -23.56
N ALA A 90 0.97 -2.77 -24.62
CA ALA A 90 0.80 -4.17 -25.03
C ALA A 90 2.13 -4.82 -25.46
N ARG A 91 2.99 -4.08 -26.18
CA ARG A 91 4.32 -4.57 -26.58
C ARG A 91 5.20 -4.82 -25.37
N HIS A 92 5.19 -3.90 -24.39
CA HIS A 92 5.90 -4.09 -23.13
C HIS A 92 5.47 -5.37 -22.41
N PHE A 93 4.16 -5.63 -22.35
CA PHE A 93 3.63 -6.87 -21.78
C PHE A 93 4.12 -8.12 -22.52
N ILE A 94 4.03 -8.16 -23.86
CA ILE A 94 4.46 -9.30 -24.68
C ILE A 94 5.95 -9.61 -24.48
N GLN A 95 6.79 -8.57 -24.43
CA GLN A 95 8.22 -8.74 -24.21
C GLN A 95 8.50 -9.41 -22.86
N ARG A 96 7.89 -8.92 -21.77
CA ARG A 96 8.06 -9.51 -20.44
C ARG A 96 7.53 -10.95 -20.40
N TRP A 97 6.37 -11.19 -20.99
CA TRP A 97 5.79 -12.54 -21.06
C TRP A 97 6.71 -13.53 -21.76
N ASN A 98 7.30 -13.14 -22.90
CA ASN A 98 8.16 -14.03 -23.68
C ASN A 98 9.53 -14.29 -23.03
N ILE A 99 10.05 -13.37 -22.21
CA ILE A 99 11.32 -13.56 -21.46
C ILE A 99 11.12 -14.51 -20.27
N HIS A 100 9.92 -14.53 -19.69
CA HIS A 100 9.59 -15.41 -18.56
C HIS A 100 8.94 -16.75 -18.98
N LYS A 101 8.99 -17.08 -20.29
CA LYS A 101 8.75 -18.44 -20.79
C LYS A 101 10.05 -19.23 -20.80
#